data_AF-A0A1Q8VQW7-F1
#
_entry.id   AF-A0A1Q8VQW7-F1
#
_cell.length_a   1.000
_cell.length_b   1.000
_cell.length_c   1.000
_cell.angle_alpha   90.00
_cell.angle_beta   90.00
_cell.angle_gamma   90.00
#
_symmetry.space_group_name_H-M   'P 1'
#
loop_
_entity.id
_entity.type
_entity.pdbx_description
1 polymer ?
#
loop_
_entity_poly.entity_id
_entity_poly.type
_entity_poly.pdbx_seq_one_letter_code
_entity_poly.pdbx_strand_id
1 'polypeptide(L)'
;MTERTFTINAPIDQVRSIVTDLFTQENWTVVPFSGDTLQIIRGKRGMSIAFGALMGRNFYLSQNLQFATGPYGETLVRYLSSAGSAVIGGALGIRKSLKIHAEYTDKLADALESRDILMSVK
;
A
#
# COMPACT_ATOMS: atom_id res chain seq x y z
N MET A 1 11.02 2.97 -1.35
CA MET A 1 10.44 3.63 -0.17
C MET A 1 10.72 2.70 0.98
N THR A 2 11.20 3.24 2.08
CA THR A 2 11.50 2.45 3.28
C THR A 2 10.20 1.91 3.83
N GLU A 3 10.21 0.68 4.33
CA GLU A 3 9.05 0.08 5.00
C GLU A 3 8.47 1.04 6.05
N ARG A 4 7.13 1.15 6.11
CA ARG A 4 6.43 1.86 7.17
C ARG A 4 5.51 0.93 7.94
N THR A 5 5.48 1.08 9.25
CA THR A 5 4.60 0.34 10.16
C THR A 5 3.62 1.29 10.83
N PHE A 6 2.34 1.00 10.70
CA PHE A 6 1.26 1.70 11.39
C PHE A 6 0.80 0.88 12.58
N THR A 7 0.68 1.51 13.74
CA THR A 7 0.06 0.93 14.94
C THR A 7 -1.32 1.56 15.10
N ILE A 8 -2.37 0.72 15.14
CA ILE A 8 -3.74 1.16 14.96
C ILE A 8 -4.63 0.58 16.07
N ASN A 9 -5.33 1.44 16.78
CA ASN A 9 -6.24 1.08 17.87
C ASN A 9 -7.60 0.62 17.34
N ALA A 10 -7.60 -0.45 16.54
CA ALA A 10 -8.80 -1.08 16.01
C ALA A 10 -8.56 -2.57 15.70
N PRO A 11 -9.60 -3.42 15.71
CA PRO A 11 -9.49 -4.82 15.30
C PRO A 11 -9.04 -5.01 13.85
N ILE A 12 -8.31 -6.09 13.58
CA ILE A 12 -7.68 -6.37 12.28
C ILE A 12 -8.66 -6.34 11.11
N ASP A 13 -9.87 -6.87 11.27
CA ASP A 13 -10.88 -6.92 10.22
C ASP A 13 -11.43 -5.53 9.87
N GLN A 14 -11.59 -4.66 10.87
CA GLN A 14 -11.98 -3.26 10.66
C GLN A 14 -10.88 -2.51 9.90
N VAL A 15 -9.62 -2.70 10.29
CA VAL A 15 -8.48 -2.05 9.62
C VAL A 15 -8.34 -2.54 8.18
N ARG A 16 -8.55 -3.83 7.93
CA ARG A 16 -8.57 -4.37 6.56
C ARG A 16 -9.66 -3.76 5.70
N SER A 17 -10.86 -3.56 6.24
CA SER A 17 -11.93 -2.86 5.52
C SER A 17 -11.49 -1.45 5.16
N ILE A 18 -10.96 -0.68 6.12
CA ILE A 18 -10.51 0.71 5.89
C ILE A 18 -9.42 0.76 4.80
N VAL A 19 -8.42 -0.13 4.88
CA VAL A 19 -7.37 -0.22 3.87
C VAL A 19 -7.96 -0.58 2.50
N THR A 20 -8.86 -1.57 2.45
CA THR A 20 -9.49 -2.00 1.20
C THR A 20 -10.30 -0.87 0.56
N ASP A 21 -11.09 -0.15 1.36
CA ASP A 21 -11.93 0.95 0.91
C ASP A 21 -11.07 2.11 0.38
N LEU A 22 -10.02 2.50 1.12
CA LEU A 22 -9.08 3.55 0.69
C LEU A 22 -8.49 3.24 -0.68
N PHE A 23 -7.94 2.03 -0.85
CA PHE A 23 -7.25 1.66 -2.08
C PHE A 23 -8.23 1.46 -3.25
N THR A 24 -9.41 0.88 -3.01
CA THR A 24 -10.41 0.70 -4.08
C THR A 24 -11.00 2.03 -4.57
N GLN A 25 -11.28 2.98 -3.67
CA GLN A 25 -11.70 4.35 -4.04
C GLN A 25 -10.65 5.07 -4.88
N GLU A 26 -9.39 4.74 -4.66
CA GLU A 26 -8.23 5.28 -5.37
C GLU A 26 -7.87 4.49 -6.65
N ASN A 27 -8.77 3.62 -7.11
CA ASN A 27 -8.63 2.78 -8.29
C ASN A 27 -7.46 1.77 -8.24
N TRP A 28 -7.11 1.32 -7.03
CA TRP A 28 -6.28 0.14 -6.83
C TRP A 28 -7.15 -1.10 -6.74
N THR A 29 -6.64 -2.21 -7.25
CA THR A 29 -7.14 -3.53 -6.98
C THR A 29 -6.50 -4.03 -5.69
N VAL A 30 -7.32 -4.53 -4.76
CA VAL A 30 -6.85 -5.14 -3.50
C VAL A 30 -7.19 -6.62 -3.55
N VAL A 31 -6.20 -7.49 -3.40
CA VAL A 31 -6.39 -8.94 -3.41
C VAL A 31 -5.75 -9.59 -2.18
N PRO A 32 -6.34 -10.67 -1.65
CA PRO A 32 -5.65 -11.53 -0.70
C PRO A 32 -4.36 -12.07 -1.34
N PHE A 33 -3.25 -12.08 -0.60
CA PHE A 33 -1.99 -12.65 -1.08
C PHE A 33 -1.65 -13.95 -0.36
N SER A 34 -1.47 -13.90 0.96
CA SER A 34 -1.22 -15.08 1.79
C SER A 34 -1.36 -14.74 3.27
N GLY A 35 -1.95 -15.63 4.06
CA GLY A 35 -2.18 -15.40 5.49
C GLY A 35 -2.86 -14.04 5.71
N ASP A 36 -2.28 -13.23 6.58
CA ASP A 36 -2.81 -11.92 6.91
C ASP A 36 -2.33 -10.78 5.98
N THR A 37 -1.88 -11.11 4.76
CA THR A 37 -1.31 -10.13 3.81
C THR A 37 -2.29 -9.78 2.70
N LEU A 38 -2.48 -8.48 2.46
CA LEU A 38 -3.13 -7.95 1.27
C LEU A 38 -2.08 -7.49 0.25
N GLN A 39 -2.36 -7.68 -1.03
CA GLN A 39 -1.60 -7.08 -2.11
C GLN A 39 -2.45 -6.02 -2.79
N ILE A 40 -1.91 -4.80 -2.85
CA ILE A 40 -2.48 -3.69 -3.60
C ILE A 40 -1.80 -3.64 -4.97
N ILE A 41 -2.60 -3.46 -6.01
CA ILE A 41 -2.16 -3.43 -7.40
C ILE A 41 -2.78 -2.22 -8.08
N ARG A 42 -1.98 -1.48 -8.83
CA ARG A 42 -2.47 -0.40 -9.69
C ARG A 42 -1.98 -0.62 -11.10
N GLY A 43 -2.79 -0.21 -12.07
CA GLY A 43 -2.39 -0.23 -13.47
C GLY A 43 -2.38 -1.64 -14.07
N LYS A 44 -2.12 -1.73 -15.37
CA LYS A 44 -2.06 -3.00 -16.10
C LYS A 44 -0.61 -3.35 -16.42
N ARG A 45 -0.16 -4.53 -16.01
CA ARG A 45 1.23 -5.01 -16.21
C ARG A 45 1.62 -5.02 -17.68
N GLY A 46 0.78 -5.61 -18.55
CA GLY A 46 1.04 -5.68 -20.00
C GLY A 46 1.15 -4.31 -20.66
N MET A 47 0.28 -3.36 -20.29
CA MET A 47 0.35 -1.98 -20.80
C MET A 47 1.60 -1.25 -20.31
N SER A 48 2.06 -1.56 -19.10
CA SER A 48 3.27 -0.93 -18.54
C SER A 48 4.54 -1.47 -19.18
N ILE A 49 4.53 -2.72 -19.65
CA ILE A 49 5.61 -3.30 -20.46
C ILE A 49 5.59 -2.67 -21.85
N ALA A 50 4.42 -2.56 -22.49
CA ALA A 50 4.30 -2.05 -23.85
C ALA A 50 4.62 -0.55 -23.98
N PHE A 51 4.21 0.26 -22.99
CA PHE A 51 4.33 1.73 -23.05
C PHE A 51 5.32 2.31 -22.03
N GLY A 52 5.87 1.49 -21.12
CA GLY A 52 6.91 1.90 -20.18
C GLY A 52 6.56 3.19 -19.40
N ALA A 53 7.48 4.15 -19.45
CA ALA A 53 7.35 5.43 -18.75
C ALA A 53 6.23 6.36 -19.28
N LEU A 54 5.71 6.11 -20.51
CA LEU A 54 4.66 6.92 -21.12
C LEU A 54 3.28 6.70 -20.49
N MET A 55 3.09 5.64 -19.70
CA MET A 55 1.82 5.30 -19.05
C MET A 55 1.34 6.29 -17.98
N GLY A 56 2.10 7.37 -17.70
CA GLY A 56 1.66 8.38 -16.75
C GLY A 56 1.28 7.75 -15.39
N ARG A 57 0.13 8.12 -14.83
CA ARG A 57 -0.35 7.60 -13.54
C ARG A 57 -0.89 6.15 -13.60
N ASN A 58 -0.98 5.53 -14.78
CA ASN A 58 -1.56 4.19 -14.97
C ASN A 58 -0.53 3.07 -14.98
N PHE A 59 0.73 3.41 -14.72
CA PHE A 59 1.85 2.47 -14.66
C PHE A 59 1.65 1.41 -13.57
N TYR A 60 2.08 0.17 -13.85
CA TYR A 60 1.87 -0.99 -13.01
C TYR A 60 2.68 -0.90 -11.71
N LEU A 61 1.98 -0.91 -10.59
CA LEU A 61 2.57 -0.95 -9.26
C LEU A 61 1.93 -2.07 -8.47
N SER A 62 2.73 -2.76 -7.66
CA SER A 62 2.22 -3.70 -6.68
C SER A 62 2.97 -3.56 -5.37
N GLN A 63 2.25 -3.75 -4.27
CA GLN A 63 2.83 -3.72 -2.94
C GLN A 63 2.04 -4.60 -1.98
N ASN A 64 2.74 -5.21 -1.03
CA ASN A 64 2.11 -6.00 0.02
C ASN A 64 1.97 -5.17 1.30
N LEU A 65 0.79 -5.28 1.92
CA LEU A 65 0.49 -4.79 3.26
C LEU A 65 0.28 -5.99 4.15
N GLN A 66 1.18 -6.18 5.12
CA GLN A 66 1.11 -7.27 6.08
C GLN A 66 0.38 -6.79 7.33
N PHE A 67 -0.60 -7.56 7.78
CA PHE A 67 -1.35 -7.27 8.99
C PHE A 67 -0.92 -8.23 10.09
N ALA A 68 -0.92 -7.75 11.32
CA ALA A 68 -0.74 -8.57 12.52
C ALA A 68 -1.49 -7.93 13.69
N THR A 69 -1.79 -8.74 14.71
CA THR A 69 -2.30 -8.24 15.99
C THR A 69 -1.11 -8.04 16.94
N GLY A 70 -1.01 -6.84 17.51
CA GLY A 70 -0.03 -6.49 18.53
C GLY A 70 -0.39 -7.04 19.92
N PRO A 71 0.52 -6.92 20.89
CA PRO A 71 0.36 -7.52 22.22
C PRO A 71 -0.81 -6.96 23.04
N TYR A 72 -1.34 -5.78 22.70
CA TYR A 72 -2.44 -5.13 23.41
C TYR A 72 -3.75 -5.18 22.62
N GLY A 73 -3.81 -5.98 21.55
CA GLY A 73 -4.99 -6.11 20.69
C GLY A 73 -5.08 -5.04 19.59
N GLU A 74 -4.08 -4.17 19.48
CA GLU A 74 -3.93 -3.21 18.39
C GLU A 74 -3.58 -3.92 17.08
N THR A 75 -3.93 -3.34 15.94
CA THR A 75 -3.50 -3.85 14.63
C THR A 75 -2.21 -3.18 14.19
N LEU A 76 -1.26 -3.99 13.75
CA LEU A 76 -0.04 -3.55 13.08
C LEU A 76 -0.21 -3.74 11.58
N VAL A 77 -0.02 -2.66 10.82
CA VAL A 77 0.00 -2.72 9.34
C VAL A 77 1.39 -2.35 8.86
N ARG A 78 2.06 -3.30 8.23
CA ARG A 78 3.38 -3.12 7.62
C ARG A 78 3.24 -2.92 6.12
N TYR A 79 3.50 -1.70 5.69
CA TYR A 79 3.62 -1.31 4.29
C TYR A 79 5.04 -1.64 3.83
N LEU A 80 5.22 -2.81 3.21
CA LEU A 80 6.55 -3.33 2.94
C LEU A 80 7.35 -2.43 1.98
N SER A 81 8.67 -2.58 2.01
CA SER A 81 9.53 -1.92 1.03
C SER A 81 9.18 -2.33 -0.40
N SER A 82 9.20 -1.35 -1.30
CA SER A 82 9.03 -1.52 -2.73
C SER A 82 10.32 -1.97 -3.45
N ALA A 83 11.38 -2.33 -2.70
CA ALA A 83 12.67 -2.71 -3.28
C ALA A 83 12.64 -4.06 -4.02
N GLY A 84 11.65 -4.92 -3.73
CA GLY A 84 11.44 -6.21 -4.39
C GLY A 84 10.20 -6.30 -5.29
N SER A 85 9.39 -5.26 -5.38
CA SER A 85 8.25 -5.26 -6.31
C SER A 85 8.76 -5.09 -7.74
N ALA A 86 8.14 -5.80 -8.69
CA ALA A 86 8.55 -5.81 -10.09
C ALA A 86 8.35 -4.43 -10.72
N VAL A 87 9.34 -3.54 -10.59
CA VAL A 87 9.30 -2.21 -11.18
C VAL A 87 9.65 -2.31 -12.66
N ILE A 88 8.65 -2.10 -13.50
CA ILE A 88 8.83 -1.94 -14.95
C ILE A 88 9.35 -0.49 -15.22
N GLY A 89 10.12 -0.25 -16.28
CA GLY A 89 10.51 1.13 -16.66
C GLY A 89 11.77 1.73 -16.01
N GLY A 90 12.66 0.92 -15.44
CA GLY A 90 14.02 1.33 -15.02
C GLY A 90 14.06 2.39 -13.92
N ALA A 91 15.13 3.19 -13.85
CA ALA A 91 15.37 4.15 -12.76
C ALA A 91 14.25 5.20 -12.58
N LEU A 92 13.62 5.64 -13.69
CA LEU A 92 12.49 6.56 -13.65
C LEU A 92 11.23 5.88 -13.09
N GLY A 93 10.98 4.63 -13.48
CA GLY A 93 9.91 3.80 -12.91
C GLY A 93 10.07 3.63 -11.40
N ILE A 94 11.31 3.42 -10.94
CA ILE A 94 11.62 3.31 -9.50
C ILE A 94 11.26 4.61 -8.79
N ARG A 95 11.79 5.76 -9.22
CA ARG A 95 11.52 7.05 -8.57
C ARG A 95 10.02 7.36 -8.49
N LYS A 96 9.28 7.06 -9.56
CA LYS A 96 7.83 7.26 -9.63
C LYS A 96 7.08 6.33 -8.68
N SER A 97 7.46 5.06 -8.64
CA SER A 97 6.94 4.07 -7.69
C SER A 97 7.15 4.54 -6.25
N LEU A 98 8.36 5.00 -5.91
CA LEU A 98 8.65 5.50 -4.56
C LEU A 98 7.78 6.69 -4.19
N LYS A 99 7.61 7.65 -5.10
CA LYS A 99 6.77 8.82 -4.88
C LYS A 99 5.30 8.44 -4.63
N ILE A 100 4.77 7.53 -5.45
CA ILE A 100 3.38 7.08 -5.32
C ILE A 100 3.19 6.30 -4.02
N HIS A 101 4.08 5.38 -3.68
CA HIS A 101 3.96 4.64 -2.42
C HIS A 101 4.11 5.54 -1.19
N ALA A 102 4.96 6.58 -1.23
CA ALA A 102 5.01 7.58 -0.18
C ALA A 102 3.66 8.32 -0.04
N GLU A 103 3.09 8.80 -1.15
CA GLU A 103 1.78 9.46 -1.18
C GLU A 103 0.67 8.58 -0.57
N TYR A 104 0.59 7.30 -0.95
CA TYR A 104 -0.44 6.41 -0.40
C TYR A 104 -0.20 6.00 1.05
N THR A 105 1.04 6.05 1.51
CA THR A 105 1.36 5.85 2.92
C THR A 105 0.88 7.04 3.75
N ASP A 106 1.05 8.26 3.24
CA ASP A 106 0.55 9.47 3.89
C ASP A 106 -1.00 9.50 3.88
N LYS A 107 -1.65 9.17 2.75
CA LYS A 107 -3.12 9.02 2.68
C LYS A 107 -3.67 7.97 3.65
N LEU A 108 -2.95 6.87 3.85
CA LEU A 108 -3.35 5.85 4.83
C LEU A 108 -3.23 6.39 6.25
N ALA A 109 -2.16 7.13 6.56
CA ALA A 109 -2.03 7.83 7.85
C ALA A 109 -3.22 8.78 8.06
N ASP A 110 -3.49 9.67 7.10
CA ASP A 110 -4.60 10.63 7.17
C ASP A 110 -5.95 9.93 7.40
N ALA A 111 -6.22 8.83 6.69
CA ALA A 111 -7.45 8.07 6.83
C ALA A 111 -7.59 7.42 8.23
N LEU A 112 -6.49 7.00 8.85
CA LEU A 112 -6.48 6.41 10.18
C LEU A 112 -6.56 7.50 11.27
N GLU A 113 -5.88 8.63 11.08
CA GLU A 113 -5.95 9.80 11.97
C GLU A 113 -7.34 10.43 11.96
N SER A 114 -7.98 10.57 10.80
CA SER A 114 -9.34 11.14 10.70
C SER A 114 -10.40 10.33 11.44
N ARG A 115 -10.08 9.09 11.82
CA ARG A 115 -10.93 8.16 12.58
C ARG A 115 -10.51 8.06 14.04
N ASP A 116 -9.48 8.79 14.47
CA ASP A 116 -8.91 8.78 15.81
C ASP A 116 -8.45 7.38 16.27
N ILE A 117 -7.94 6.57 15.33
CA ILE A 117 -7.45 5.21 15.59
C ILE A 117 -5.96 5.04 15.30
N LEU A 118 -5.28 6.04 14.72
CA LEU A 118 -3.83 5.95 14.50
C LEU A 118 -3.07 6.23 15.80
N MET A 119 -2.31 5.25 16.28
CA MET A 119 -1.48 5.41 17.47
C MET A 119 -0.07 5.88 17.15
N SER A 120 0.55 5.32 16.10
CA SER A 120 1.88 5.73 15.65
C SER A 120 2.20 5.27 14.24
N VAL A 121 3.16 5.93 13.59
CA VAL A 121 3.80 5.54 12.33
C VAL A 121 5.30 5.44 12.56
N LYS A 122 5.92 4.35 12.13
CA LYS A 122 7.37 4.12 12.20
C LYS A 122 7.93 3.73 10.85
#